data_AF-A0A522T236-F1
#
_entry.id   AF-A0A522T236-F1
#
_cell.length_a   1.000
_cell.length_b   1.000
_cell.length_c   1.000
_cell.angle_alpha   90.00
_cell.angle_beta   90.00
_cell.angle_gamma   90.00
#
_symmetry.space_group_name_H-M   'P 1'
#
loop_
_entity.id
_entity.type
_entity.pdbx_description
1 polymer ?
#
loop_
_entity_poly.entity_id
_entity_poly.type
_entity_poly.pdbx_seq_one_letter_code
_entity_poly.pdbx_strand_id
1 'polypeptide(L)' 'MAEAAASKVYELLGKKGLGTVIMPPMGTPLMKGNLAFRQHFGPHTDGPNWPYFVEFAKKYFK' A
#
# COMPACT_ATOMS: atom_id res chain seq x y z
N MET A 1 -3.33 11.75 2.09
CA MET A 1 -3.65 10.33 2.37
C MET A 1 -3.10 9.95 3.73
N ALA A 2 -3.89 9.25 4.57
CA ALA A 2 -3.44 8.83 5.90
C ALA A 2 -2.21 7.92 5.84
N GLU A 3 -2.19 6.96 4.92
CA GLU A 3 -1.05 6.04 4.70
C GLU A 3 0.26 6.78 4.42
N ALA A 4 0.22 7.85 3.63
CA ALA A 4 1.41 8.64 3.35
C ALA A 4 1.94 9.35 4.62
N ALA A 5 1.05 9.84 5.49
CA ALA A 5 1.43 10.48 6.74
C ALA A 5 2.06 9.50 7.75
N ALA A 6 1.67 8.22 7.72
CA ALA A 6 2.26 7.16 8.54
C ALA A 6 3.72 6.86 8.19
N SER A 7 4.19 7.25 6.99
CA SER A 7 5.57 7.02 6.53
C SER A 7 6.62 7.47 7.55
N LYS A 8 6.42 8.62 8.22
CA LYS A 8 7.39 9.16 9.20
C LYS A 8 7.66 8.20 10.36
N VAL A 9 6.62 7.51 10.85
CA VAL A 9 6.76 6.56 11.97
C VAL A 9 7.43 5.27 11.49
N TYR A 10 7.08 4.80 10.28
CA TYR A 10 7.73 3.62 9.70
C TYR A 10 9.22 3.86 9.42
N GLU A 11 9.57 5.04 8.92
CA GLU A 11 10.96 5.46 8.70
C GLU A 11 11.73 5.57 10.02
N LEU A 12 11.12 6.13 11.08
CA LEU A 12 11.69 6.14 12.44
C LEU A 12 12.01 4.72 12.94
N LEU A 13 11.19 3.73 12.58
CA LEU A 13 11.38 2.32 12.92
C LEU A 13 12.30 1.56 11.93
N GLY A 14 13.04 2.27 11.07
CA GLY A 14 13.97 1.67 10.11
C GLY A 14 13.28 0.92 8.96
N LYS A 15 11.99 1.19 8.71
CA LYS A 15 11.22 0.63 7.59
C LYS A 15 11.10 1.65 6.45
N LYS A 16 10.66 1.18 5.29
CA LYS A 16 10.34 2.04 4.15
C LYS A 16 8.94 2.63 4.32
N GLY A 17 8.83 3.95 4.19
CA GLY A 17 7.56 4.66 4.03
C GLY A 17 6.86 4.36 2.70
N LEU A 18 5.76 5.06 2.43
CA LEU A 18 4.95 4.85 1.22
C LEU A 18 5.64 5.35 -0.06
N GLY A 19 6.57 6.31 0.06
CA GLY A 19 7.40 6.82 -1.05
C GLY A 19 6.78 7.96 -1.87
N THR A 20 5.55 8.36 -1.57
CA THR A 20 4.91 9.54 -2.18
C THR A 20 3.77 10.04 -1.29
N VAL A 21 3.49 11.34 -1.36
CA VAL A 21 2.28 11.97 -0.80
C VAL A 21 1.20 12.24 -1.85
N ILE A 22 1.55 12.07 -3.13
CA ILE A 22 0.65 12.28 -4.27
C ILE A 22 -0.13 11.00 -4.52
N MET A 23 -1.44 11.15 -4.76
CA MET A 23 -2.31 10.03 -5.12
C MET A 23 -1.81 9.38 -6.41
N PRO A 24 -1.45 8.09 -6.41
CA PRO A 24 -1.03 7.43 -7.63
C PRO A 24 -2.23 7.24 -8.56
N PRO A 25 -2.02 7.10 -9.89
CA PRO A 25 -3.08 6.69 -10.80
C PRO A 25 -3.74 5.40 -10.33
N MET A 26 -5.07 5.29 -10.51
CA MET A 26 -5.80 4.06 -10.20
C MET A 26 -5.13 2.83 -10.82
N GLY A 27 -5.17 1.71 -10.11
CA GLY A 27 -4.53 0.47 -10.49
C GLY A 27 -3.04 0.38 -10.13
N THR A 28 -2.37 1.50 -9.84
CA THR A 28 -0.93 1.54 -9.53
C THR A 28 -0.68 1.05 -8.10
N PRO A 29 0.05 -0.07 -7.90
CA PRO A 29 0.34 -0.58 -6.57
C PRO A 29 1.57 0.09 -5.96
N LEU A 30 1.38 0.77 -4.82
CA LEU A 30 2.47 1.19 -3.94
C LEU A 30 2.61 0.15 -2.85
N MET A 31 3.37 -0.92 -3.09
CA MET A 31 3.39 -2.06 -2.16
C MET A 31 4.79 -2.62 -1.90
N LYS A 32 5.85 -1.85 -2.20
CA LYS A 32 7.25 -2.29 -2.00
C LYS A 32 7.69 -2.23 -0.53
N GLY A 33 7.10 -1.33 0.26
CA GLY A 33 7.43 -1.12 1.68
C GLY A 33 6.67 -2.05 2.62
N ASN A 34 6.61 -1.62 3.89
CA ASN A 34 5.74 -2.21 4.92
C ASN A 34 4.39 -1.47 5.02
N LEU A 35 4.33 -0.27 4.48
CA LEU A 35 3.12 0.44 4.13
C LEU A 35 2.74 0.12 2.69
N ALA A 36 1.45 0.08 2.40
CA ALA A 36 0.96 -0.17 1.06
C ALA A 36 -0.33 0.57 0.72
N PHE A 37 -0.46 0.97 -0.54
CA PHE A 37 -1.65 1.63 -1.07
C PHE A 37 -1.93 1.20 -2.52
N ARG A 38 -3.20 0.94 -2.82
CA ARG A 38 -3.71 0.78 -4.19
C ARG A 38 -5.21 1.11 -4.24
N GLN A 39 -5.58 2.05 -5.10
CA GLN A 39 -6.97 2.27 -5.49
C GLN A 39 -7.29 1.42 -6.72
N HIS A 40 -8.34 0.60 -6.68
CA HIS A 40 -8.84 -0.10 -7.87
C HIS A 40 -9.91 0.69 -8.61
N PHE A 41 -10.26 0.25 -9.82
CA PHE A 41 -11.28 0.88 -10.68
C PHE A 41 -12.72 0.48 -10.37
N GLY A 42 -12.93 -0.57 -9.56
CA GLY A 42 -14.26 -1.08 -9.22
C GLY A 42 -15.08 -0.14 -8.31
N PRO A 43 -16.38 -0.43 -8.13
CA PRO A 43 -17.27 0.27 -7.19
C PRO A 43 -16.87 -0.04 -5.73
N HIS A 44 -17.78 0.12 -4.76
CA HIS A 44 -17.51 -0.20 -3.36
C HIS A 44 -17.47 -1.72 -3.10
N THR A 45 -16.38 -2.35 -3.52
CA THR A 45 -16.07 -3.77 -3.36
C THR A 45 -14.57 -3.95 -3.16
N ASP A 46 -14.15 -5.00 -2.49
CA ASP A 46 -12.76 -5.37 -2.22
C ASP A 46 -12.15 -6.32 -3.28
N GLY A 47 -13.00 -7.03 -4.03
CA GLY A 47 -12.63 -8.03 -5.05
C GLY A 47 -11.39 -7.70 -5.89
N PRO A 48 -11.33 -6.54 -6.58
CA PRO A 48 -10.21 -6.18 -7.45
C PRO A 48 -8.85 -5.96 -6.74
N ASN A 49 -8.84 -5.88 -5.41
CA ASN A 49 -7.64 -5.71 -4.61
C ASN A 49 -7.13 -7.03 -3.98
N TRP A 50 -7.95 -8.09 -3.93
CA TRP A 50 -7.55 -9.36 -3.31
C TRP A 50 -6.23 -9.96 -3.84
N PRO A 51 -5.97 -10.01 -5.17
CA PRO A 51 -4.70 -10.52 -5.67
C PRO A 51 -3.48 -9.73 -5.17
N TYR A 52 -3.60 -8.40 -5.10
CA TYR A 52 -2.53 -7.50 -4.63
C TYR A 52 -2.35 -7.58 -3.12
N PHE A 53 -3.44 -7.77 -2.36
CA PHE A 53 -3.37 -8.04 -0.94
C PHE A 53 -2.61 -9.33 -0.66
N VAL A 54 -2.94 -10.42 -1.36
CA VAL A 54 -2.24 -11.70 -1.20
C VAL A 54 -0.76 -11.56 -1.57
N GLU A 55 -0.44 -10.85 -2.65
CA GLU A 55 0.95 -10.58 -3.03
C GLU A 55 1.71 -9.77 -1.97
N PHE A 56 1.09 -8.72 -1.40
CA PHE A 56 1.67 -7.94 -0.31
C PHE A 56 1.84 -8.77 0.97
N ALA A 57 0.83 -9.57 1.33
CA ALA A 57 0.77 -10.36 2.56
C ALA A 57 1.83 -11.47 2.58
N LYS A 58 2.22 -12.04 1.42
CA LYS A 58 3.29 -13.05 1.31
C LYS A 58 4.61 -12.65 1.99
N LYS A 59 4.87 -11.36 2.22
CA LYS A 59 6.05 -10.90 2.97
C LYS A 59 6.03 -11.26 4.45
N TYR A 60 4.85 -11.50 5.02
CA TYR A 60 4.61 -11.63 6.45
C TYR A 60 4.21 -13.05 6.87
N PHE A 61 3.72 -13.86 5.93
CA PHE A 61 3.35 -15.24 6.18
C PHE A 61 4.43 -16.17 5.64
N LYS A 62 4.94 -17.04 6.52
CA LYS A 62 5.78 -18.19 6.18
C LYS A 62 4.93 -19.44 6.16
#